data_AF-A0A926RTM2-F1
#
_entry.id   AF-A0A926RTM2-F1
#
_cell.length_a   1.000
_cell.length_b   1.000
_cell.length_c   1.000
_cell.angle_alpha   90.00
_cell.angle_beta   90.00
_cell.angle_gamma   90.00
#
_symmetry.space_group_name_H-M   'P 1'
#
loop_
_entity.id
_entity.type
_entity.pdbx_description
1 polymer ?
#
loop_
_entity_poly.entity_id
_entity_poly.type
_entity_poly.pdbx_seq_one_letter_code
_entity_poly.pdbx_strand_id
1 'polypeptide(L)'
;MQLSFTQKKNVRKNFGKLVEGLSIPNLIEVQKNSYNEFLESKSIEKQMNDLSKGIDKVFKNIFPIEDGSDKSTLEYISYKLEKPKFDVIECKQRSLSYSAALKANLRLVVYDIDSENNTKQILSAKEQEVFIGELPLMTPSATFITNGVERVVVNQMHRSPGVFFDHDKGKTHSSGKLLFNCRIIPGRGSWLDFEFDPKDILYFRVDRKKKLPITSILFALGFSKEKIINTFYSTNKFTINSEKKMWITDFNPENYKRPIKLSYDLIDSKNNKKILSKGEKLNFIIAKKLQEKGLKTILVTNEQIVGKYIANDIKNKEGETVIGSGFDITEDQLEKIINQNEKTIDLVNIDPINKGPYLLETLKVDKNTNKADALNDIYKVLRPGEAPSLDIAEEIFNNLYFTKERYDLSEVGRVKLNSKLNLKISDKKTILTTDDIIAIIQFMLNLRDGRGDVDDIDHLGNRRVRSVGELVENQFRIGLLRMERTVKEKMSTFLEIESAMPQDLINAKPITTSLKDFFATSQLSQFMDQTNPLSEITHKRRVSALGPGGLTRERAGFEVRDVHPTHYGRICPIETPEGPNIGLINSLATYCRVNKFGYIESPYKKIVNGKVTSEIQYLSAIEEEKYTLAKA
;
A
#
# COMPACT_ATOMS: atom_id res chain seq x y z
N MET A 1 -49.87 -14.36 2.76
CA MET A 1 -48.74 -15.31 2.93
C MET A 1 -49.29 -16.65 3.37
N GLN A 2 -48.97 -17.74 2.67
CA GLN A 2 -49.22 -19.07 3.20
C GLN A 2 -48.29 -19.30 4.39
N LEU A 3 -48.84 -19.54 5.58
CA LEU A 3 -48.07 -19.84 6.78
C LEU A 3 -47.49 -21.25 6.70
N SER A 4 -46.24 -21.42 7.13
CA SER A 4 -45.63 -22.74 7.26
C SER A 4 -46.35 -23.59 8.32
N PHE A 5 -46.15 -24.91 8.28
CA PHE A 5 -46.75 -25.83 9.27
C PHE A 5 -46.42 -25.46 10.72
N THR A 6 -45.19 -25.02 10.98
CA THR A 6 -44.75 -24.58 12.32
C THR A 6 -45.32 -23.21 12.70
N GLN A 7 -45.43 -22.28 11.75
CA GLN A 7 -46.03 -20.96 11.99
C GLN A 7 -47.53 -21.05 12.27
N LYS A 8 -48.24 -22.04 11.69
CA LYS A 8 -49.66 -22.29 12.01
C LYS A 8 -49.88 -22.70 13.47
N LYS A 9 -48.90 -23.33 14.11
CA LYS A 9 -49.00 -23.74 15.53
C LYS A 9 -48.95 -22.55 16.49
N ASN A 10 -48.16 -21.52 16.17
CA ASN A 10 -48.03 -20.33 17.01
C ASN A 10 -47.76 -19.10 16.14
N VAL A 11 -48.76 -18.22 16.02
CA VAL A 11 -48.69 -17.02 15.19
C VAL A 11 -48.29 -15.83 16.06
N ARG A 12 -47.08 -15.29 15.83
CA ARG A 12 -46.64 -14.03 16.45
C ARG A 12 -47.28 -12.84 15.74
N LYS A 13 -47.99 -11.99 16.48
CA LYS A 13 -48.52 -10.72 15.97
C LYS A 13 -47.38 -9.72 15.72
N ASN A 14 -47.24 -9.23 14.49
CA ASN A 14 -46.26 -8.20 14.11
C ASN A 14 -46.92 -6.82 14.08
N PHE A 15 -46.32 -5.82 14.74
CA PHE A 15 -46.79 -4.43 14.76
C PHE A 15 -46.01 -3.51 13.79
N GLY A 16 -45.03 -4.04 13.07
CA GLY A 16 -44.25 -3.29 12.08
C GLY A 16 -45.14 -2.75 10.97
N LYS A 17 -45.03 -1.44 10.71
CA LYS A 17 -45.76 -0.77 9.62
C LYS A 17 -45.02 -0.81 8.28
N LEU A 18 -43.69 -0.96 8.35
CA LEU A 18 -42.83 -1.01 7.17
C LEU A 18 -42.88 -2.39 6.52
N VAL A 19 -42.95 -2.42 5.19
CA VAL A 19 -42.88 -3.66 4.41
C VAL A 19 -41.43 -4.12 4.33
N GLU A 20 -41.16 -5.33 4.81
CA GLU A 20 -39.83 -5.96 4.69
C GLU A 20 -39.48 -6.16 3.22
N GLY A 21 -38.46 -5.43 2.75
CA GLY A 21 -38.00 -5.50 1.35
C GLY A 21 -36.95 -6.57 1.08
N LEU A 22 -36.29 -7.07 2.12
CA LEU A 22 -35.20 -8.05 2.04
C LEU A 22 -35.30 -9.01 3.22
N SER A 23 -35.20 -10.31 2.97
CA SER A 23 -35.14 -11.31 4.04
C SER A 23 -33.78 -11.31 4.74
N ILE A 24 -33.76 -11.63 6.03
CA ILE A 24 -32.52 -11.76 6.80
C ILE A 24 -31.60 -12.79 6.13
N PRO A 25 -30.33 -12.46 5.82
CA PRO A 25 -29.39 -13.38 5.20
C PRO A 25 -28.93 -14.46 6.19
N ASN A 26 -28.22 -15.47 5.68
CA ASN A 26 -27.63 -16.46 6.56
C ASN A 26 -26.50 -15.81 7.39
N LEU A 27 -26.68 -15.78 8.70
CA LEU A 27 -25.85 -15.01 9.62
C LEU A 27 -24.41 -15.53 9.74
N ILE A 28 -24.15 -16.79 9.38
CA ILE A 28 -22.81 -17.41 9.40
C ILE A 28 -22.20 -17.57 7.99
N GLU A 29 -22.85 -17.00 6.98
CA GLU A 29 -22.47 -17.14 5.58
C GLU A 29 -21.08 -16.60 5.28
N VAL A 30 -20.69 -15.47 5.88
CA VAL A 30 -19.37 -14.85 5.69
C VAL A 30 -18.23 -15.84 6.01
N GLN A 31 -18.34 -16.56 7.12
CA GLN A 31 -17.33 -17.53 7.55
C GLN A 31 -17.29 -18.74 6.62
N LYS A 32 -18.46 -19.30 6.30
CA LYS A 32 -18.58 -20.47 5.42
C LYS A 32 -18.07 -20.19 4.02
N ASN A 33 -18.54 -19.11 3.40
CA ASN A 33 -18.15 -18.74 2.04
C ASN A 33 -16.65 -18.47 1.98
N SER A 34 -16.09 -17.75 2.95
CA SER A 34 -14.65 -17.49 3.00
C SER A 34 -13.82 -18.76 3.10
N TYR A 35 -14.23 -19.72 3.94
CA TYR A 35 -13.47 -20.96 4.09
C TYR A 35 -13.66 -21.91 2.90
N ASN A 36 -14.86 -21.96 2.32
CA ASN A 36 -15.11 -22.71 1.09
C ASN A 36 -14.30 -22.15 -0.08
N GLU A 37 -14.22 -20.82 -0.25
CA GLU A 37 -13.35 -20.19 -1.25
C GLU A 37 -11.86 -20.54 -1.07
N PHE A 38 -11.42 -20.82 0.17
CA PHE A 38 -10.06 -21.28 0.43
C PHE A 38 -9.84 -22.75 0.04
N LEU A 39 -10.85 -23.61 0.23
CA LEU A 39 -10.78 -25.05 -0.07
C LEU A 39 -11.08 -25.39 -1.52
N GLU A 40 -11.97 -24.66 -2.19
CA GLU A 40 -12.45 -24.94 -3.54
C GLU A 40 -11.48 -24.38 -4.59
N SER A 41 -10.67 -25.24 -5.20
CA SER A 41 -10.12 -24.99 -6.53
C SER A 41 -11.20 -25.33 -7.55
N LYS A 42 -11.72 -24.34 -8.26
CA LYS A 42 -12.57 -24.63 -9.42
C LYS A 42 -11.75 -25.45 -10.43
N SER A 43 -12.34 -26.55 -10.91
CA SER A 43 -11.77 -27.45 -11.89
C SER A 43 -11.25 -26.72 -13.14
N ILE A 44 -10.23 -27.32 -13.75
CA ILE A 44 -9.43 -26.83 -14.88
C ILE A 44 -10.29 -26.31 -16.07
N GLU A 45 -11.51 -26.81 -16.25
CA GLU A 45 -12.37 -26.48 -17.40
C GLU A 45 -13.01 -25.08 -17.39
N LYS A 46 -12.93 -24.32 -16.29
CA LYS A 46 -13.39 -22.91 -16.23
C LYS A 46 -12.25 -21.87 -16.19
N GLN A 47 -11.01 -22.30 -16.43
CA GLN A 47 -9.84 -21.42 -16.37
C GLN A 47 -9.59 -20.69 -17.68
N MET A 48 -10.36 -19.62 -17.95
CA MET A 48 -9.85 -18.57 -18.85
C MET A 48 -10.09 -17.14 -18.36
N ASN A 49 -10.86 -16.90 -17.30
CA ASN A 49 -10.96 -15.58 -16.68
C ASN A 49 -11.20 -15.69 -15.17
N ASP A 50 -10.41 -14.94 -14.41
CA ASP A 50 -10.52 -14.59 -12.99
C ASP A 50 -10.00 -15.56 -11.90
N LEU A 51 -8.94 -15.09 -11.23
CA LEU A 51 -8.68 -15.20 -9.79
C LEU A 51 -8.73 -16.63 -9.20
N SER A 52 -7.66 -17.42 -9.37
CA SER A 52 -7.44 -18.56 -8.48
C SER A 52 -7.32 -18.02 -7.04
N LYS A 53 -8.21 -18.45 -6.15
CA LYS A 53 -8.18 -18.22 -4.70
C LYS A 53 -7.83 -19.53 -4.00
N GLY A 54 -7.41 -19.43 -2.73
CA GLY A 54 -7.22 -20.60 -1.89
C GLY A 54 -5.91 -21.34 -2.11
N ILE A 55 -5.91 -22.64 -1.80
CA ILE A 55 -4.72 -23.49 -1.74
C ILE A 55 -3.95 -23.52 -3.08
N ASP A 56 -4.65 -23.64 -4.21
CA ASP A 56 -4.06 -23.67 -5.56
C ASP A 56 -3.25 -22.40 -5.86
N LYS A 57 -3.78 -21.23 -5.49
CA LYS A 57 -3.10 -19.94 -5.66
C LYS A 57 -1.80 -19.90 -4.88
N VAL A 58 -1.79 -20.43 -3.66
CA VAL A 58 -0.60 -20.42 -2.82
C VAL A 58 0.48 -21.33 -3.40
N PHE A 59 0.10 -22.53 -3.87
CA PHE A 59 1.04 -23.42 -4.55
C PHE A 59 1.62 -22.79 -5.82
N LYS A 60 0.79 -22.28 -6.73
CA LYS A 60 1.24 -21.63 -7.98
C LYS A 60 2.11 -20.37 -7.77
N ASN A 61 2.02 -19.74 -6.61
CA ASN A 61 2.86 -18.58 -6.29
C ASN A 61 4.25 -18.95 -5.78
N ILE A 62 4.44 -20.18 -5.28
CA ILE A 62 5.70 -20.65 -4.68
C ILE A 62 6.41 -21.64 -5.61
N PHE A 63 5.64 -22.42 -6.36
CA PHE A 63 6.14 -23.33 -7.38
C PHE A 63 6.16 -22.65 -8.75
N PRO A 64 7.11 -22.99 -9.63
CA PRO A 64 8.14 -24.02 -9.46
C PRO A 64 9.25 -23.60 -8.49
N ILE A 65 9.81 -24.58 -7.77
CA ILE A 65 10.96 -24.39 -6.88
C ILE A 65 12.20 -24.85 -7.65
N GLU A 66 13.09 -23.92 -7.95
CA GLU A 66 14.32 -24.17 -8.69
C GLU A 66 15.51 -24.31 -7.73
N ASP A 67 16.42 -25.21 -8.07
CA ASP A 67 17.71 -25.36 -7.39
C ASP A 67 18.63 -24.16 -7.68
N GLY A 68 19.55 -23.84 -6.77
CA GLY A 68 20.48 -22.72 -6.92
C GLY A 68 21.47 -22.86 -8.09
N SER A 69 21.64 -24.07 -8.64
CA SER A 69 22.45 -24.35 -9.83
C SER A 69 21.61 -24.65 -11.08
N ASP A 70 20.29 -24.42 -11.03
CA ASP A 70 19.31 -24.69 -12.11
C ASP A 70 19.26 -26.14 -12.64
N LYS A 71 19.93 -27.09 -11.97
CA LYS A 71 19.99 -28.51 -12.34
C LYS A 71 18.69 -29.26 -12.12
N SER A 72 17.85 -28.81 -11.21
CA SER A 72 16.57 -29.46 -10.90
C SER A 72 15.50 -28.45 -10.58
N THR A 73 14.25 -28.83 -10.86
CA THR A 73 13.06 -28.05 -10.54
C THR A 73 11.99 -28.97 -9.98
N LEU A 74 11.27 -28.50 -8.97
CA LEU A 74 10.09 -29.16 -8.44
C LEU A 74 8.86 -28.35 -8.84
N GLU A 75 8.01 -28.96 -9.64
CA GLU A 75 6.79 -28.39 -10.17
C GLU A 75 5.57 -28.87 -9.38
N TYR A 76 4.56 -28.01 -9.31
CA TYR A 76 3.27 -28.32 -8.73
C TYR A 76 2.24 -28.59 -9.84
N ILE A 77 1.56 -29.75 -9.78
CA ILE A 77 0.53 -30.12 -10.76
C ILE A 77 -0.87 -29.86 -10.19
N SER A 78 -1.19 -30.48 -9.05
CA SER A 78 -2.52 -30.42 -8.45
C SER A 78 -2.48 -30.76 -6.96
N TYR A 79 -3.56 -30.48 -6.23
CA TYR A 79 -3.73 -30.97 -4.86
C TYR A 79 -5.00 -31.78 -4.72
N LYS A 80 -5.04 -32.62 -3.68
CA LYS A 80 -6.18 -33.40 -3.26
C LYS A 80 -6.33 -33.29 -1.75
N LEU A 81 -7.55 -33.02 -1.31
CA LEU A 81 -7.91 -33.04 0.09
C LEU A 81 -8.66 -34.35 0.38
N GLU A 82 -8.12 -35.17 1.27
CA GLU A 82 -8.77 -36.41 1.67
C GLU A 82 -9.96 -36.16 2.60
N LYS A 83 -10.82 -37.17 2.75
CA LYS A 83 -11.89 -37.11 3.75
C LYS A 83 -11.27 -37.14 5.16
N PRO A 84 -11.85 -36.44 6.13
CA PRO A 84 -11.40 -36.51 7.52
C PRO A 84 -11.51 -37.95 8.02
N LYS A 85 -10.53 -38.38 8.83
CA LYS A 85 -10.48 -39.74 9.38
C LYS A 85 -11.57 -40.01 10.41
N PHE A 86 -11.98 -38.96 11.12
CA PHE A 86 -12.96 -39.00 12.20
C PHE A 86 -14.00 -37.91 11.98
N ASP A 87 -15.21 -38.15 12.48
CA ASP A 87 -16.25 -37.13 12.46
C ASP A 87 -16.07 -36.07 13.57
N VAL A 88 -16.94 -35.06 13.56
CA VAL A 88 -16.92 -33.96 14.54
C VAL A 88 -17.14 -34.46 15.98
N ILE A 89 -17.94 -35.51 16.17
CA ILE A 89 -18.32 -36.02 17.49
C ILE A 89 -17.18 -36.87 18.06
N GLU A 90 -16.60 -37.74 17.26
CA GLU A 90 -15.43 -38.56 17.58
C GLU A 90 -14.22 -37.68 17.91
N CYS A 91 -13.98 -36.61 17.13
CA CYS A 91 -12.90 -35.66 17.43
C CYS A 91 -13.08 -35.02 18.81
N LYS A 92 -14.31 -34.62 19.18
CA LYS A 92 -14.61 -34.07 20.50
C LYS A 92 -14.39 -35.09 21.62
N GLN A 93 -14.87 -36.32 21.46
CA GLN A 93 -14.76 -37.37 22.47
C GLN A 93 -13.32 -37.85 22.68
N ARG A 94 -12.52 -37.93 21.61
CA ARG A 94 -11.13 -38.43 21.64
C ARG A 94 -10.09 -37.33 21.83
N SER A 95 -10.51 -36.09 22.06
CA SER A 95 -9.61 -34.93 22.16
C SER A 95 -8.71 -34.74 20.93
N LEU A 96 -9.22 -35.07 19.74
CA LEU A 96 -8.51 -34.93 18.47
C LEU A 96 -8.90 -33.63 17.76
N SER A 97 -8.08 -33.21 16.80
CA SER A 97 -8.42 -32.08 15.92
C SER A 97 -9.20 -32.59 14.70
N TYR A 98 -10.22 -31.84 14.27
CA TYR A 98 -10.97 -32.18 13.05
C TYR A 98 -10.23 -31.63 11.83
N SER A 99 -9.53 -32.50 11.11
CA SER A 99 -8.66 -32.16 9.99
C SER A 99 -8.75 -33.18 8.85
N ALA A 100 -8.33 -32.76 7.66
CA ALA A 100 -8.16 -33.59 6.49
C ALA A 100 -6.70 -33.60 6.03
N ALA A 101 -6.24 -34.72 5.49
CA ALA A 101 -4.92 -34.82 4.90
C ALA A 101 -4.89 -34.10 3.56
N LEU A 102 -3.94 -33.15 3.43
CA LEU A 102 -3.65 -32.46 2.18
C LEU A 102 -2.50 -33.16 1.47
N LYS A 103 -2.75 -33.61 0.24
CA LYS A 103 -1.75 -34.19 -0.63
C LYS A 103 -1.57 -33.34 -1.88
N ALA A 104 -0.35 -33.21 -2.37
CA ALA A 104 -0.03 -32.53 -3.61
C ALA A 104 0.65 -33.48 -4.59
N ASN A 105 0.24 -33.42 -5.85
CA ASN A 105 0.93 -34.07 -6.95
C ASN A 105 2.06 -33.15 -7.41
N LEU A 106 3.28 -33.60 -7.20
CA LEU A 106 4.50 -32.87 -7.50
C LEU A 106 5.31 -33.61 -8.55
N ARG A 107 5.99 -32.85 -9.41
CA ARG A 107 6.91 -33.38 -10.42
C ARG A 107 8.32 -32.86 -10.16
N LEU A 108 9.27 -33.75 -9.95
CA LEU A 108 10.69 -33.40 -9.92
C LEU A 108 11.25 -33.58 -11.33
N VAL A 109 11.73 -32.49 -11.93
CA VAL A 109 12.39 -32.48 -13.25
C VAL A 109 13.87 -32.19 -13.02
N VAL A 110 14.72 -33.11 -13.46
CA VAL A 110 16.17 -32.99 -13.43
C VAL A 110 16.65 -32.71 -14.84
N TYR A 111 17.54 -31.74 -14.99
CA TYR A 111 18.09 -31.30 -16.26
C TYR A 111 19.56 -31.68 -16.38
N ASP A 112 19.94 -32.04 -17.59
CA ASP A 112 21.33 -32.06 -18.01
C ASP A 112 21.67 -30.69 -18.63
N ILE A 113 22.74 -30.07 -18.12
CA ILE A 113 23.18 -28.73 -18.54
C ILE A 113 24.48 -28.91 -19.31
N ASP A 114 24.39 -28.91 -20.64
CA ASP A 114 25.57 -28.88 -21.50
C ASP A 114 26.10 -27.44 -21.55
N SER A 115 27.24 -27.21 -20.89
CA SER A 115 27.87 -25.90 -20.75
C SER A 115 28.49 -25.39 -22.06
N GLU A 116 28.74 -26.26 -23.04
CA GLU A 116 29.34 -25.88 -24.32
C GLU A 116 28.29 -25.37 -25.33
N ASN A 117 27.10 -25.99 -25.37
CA ASN A 117 26.01 -25.61 -26.27
C ASN A 117 24.94 -24.72 -25.61
N ASN A 118 25.03 -24.49 -24.30
CA ASN A 118 24.08 -23.72 -23.51
C ASN A 118 22.62 -24.25 -23.64
N THR A 119 22.48 -25.57 -23.79
CA THR A 119 21.19 -26.26 -23.93
C THR A 119 20.83 -27.00 -22.65
N LYS A 120 19.57 -26.84 -22.20
CA LYS A 120 19.00 -27.50 -21.02
C LYS A 120 18.08 -28.63 -21.47
N GLN A 121 18.51 -29.89 -21.32
CA GLN A 121 17.70 -31.06 -21.69
C GLN A 121 17.12 -31.73 -20.44
N ILE A 122 15.91 -32.28 -20.54
CA ILE A 122 15.30 -33.01 -19.43
C ILE A 122 15.92 -34.40 -19.35
N LEU A 123 16.63 -34.70 -18.26
CA LEU A 123 17.25 -35.99 -18.01
C LEU A 123 16.26 -36.96 -17.35
N SER A 124 15.51 -36.49 -16.37
CA SER A 124 14.44 -37.30 -15.75
C SER A 124 13.29 -36.43 -15.26
N ALA A 125 12.07 -36.98 -15.30
CA ALA A 125 10.88 -36.36 -14.74
C ALA A 125 10.12 -37.41 -13.92
N LYS A 126 9.99 -37.18 -12.61
CA LYS A 126 9.33 -38.10 -11.69
C LYS A 126 8.14 -37.43 -11.01
N GLU A 127 6.96 -38.02 -11.16
CA GLU A 127 5.72 -37.53 -10.55
C GLU A 127 5.33 -38.38 -9.35
N GLN A 128 4.89 -37.73 -8.27
CA GLN A 128 4.42 -38.43 -7.08
C GLN A 128 3.36 -37.62 -6.32
N GLU A 129 2.36 -38.32 -5.76
CA GLU A 129 1.44 -37.77 -4.76
C GLU A 129 2.12 -37.75 -3.39
N VAL A 130 2.37 -36.55 -2.84
CA VAL A 130 3.10 -36.34 -1.58
C VAL A 130 2.20 -35.73 -0.52
N PHE A 131 2.28 -36.21 0.71
CA PHE A 131 1.59 -35.61 1.86
C PHE A 131 2.26 -34.31 2.30
N ILE A 132 1.49 -33.21 2.29
CA ILE A 132 1.97 -31.85 2.59
C ILE A 132 1.63 -31.43 4.02
N GLY A 133 0.57 -31.97 4.61
CA GLY A 133 0.18 -31.68 5.99
C GLY A 133 -1.30 -31.94 6.28
N GLU A 134 -1.70 -31.70 7.52
CA GLU A 134 -3.09 -31.76 7.94
C GLU A 134 -3.72 -30.36 7.93
N LEU A 135 -4.84 -30.22 7.24
CA LEU A 135 -5.61 -28.98 7.17
C LEU A 135 -6.83 -29.07 8.09
N PRO A 136 -6.96 -28.20 9.11
CA PRO A 136 -8.13 -28.19 9.99
C PRO A 136 -9.40 -27.85 9.21
N LEU A 137 -10.46 -28.66 9.31
CA LEU A 137 -11.70 -28.44 8.57
C LEU A 137 -12.71 -27.63 9.38
N MET A 138 -13.54 -26.85 8.66
CA MET A 138 -14.67 -26.15 9.25
C MET A 138 -15.88 -27.08 9.41
N THR A 139 -16.55 -27.01 10.56
CA THR A 139 -17.80 -27.75 10.81
C THR A 139 -19.00 -27.11 10.09
N PRO A 140 -20.14 -27.82 9.95
CA PRO A 140 -21.38 -27.23 9.44
C PRO A 140 -21.87 -26.00 10.22
N SER A 141 -21.41 -25.82 11.46
CA SER A 141 -21.77 -24.68 12.32
C SER A 141 -20.79 -23.50 12.22
N ALA A 142 -19.85 -23.54 11.26
CA ALA A 142 -18.80 -22.54 11.06
C ALA A 142 -17.82 -22.42 12.24
N THR A 143 -17.42 -23.56 12.81
CA THR A 143 -16.47 -23.68 13.93
C THR A 143 -15.34 -24.63 13.55
N PHE A 144 -14.32 -24.72 14.38
CA PHE A 144 -13.19 -25.65 14.24
C PHE A 144 -13.05 -26.48 15.49
N ILE A 145 -12.57 -27.72 15.38
CA ILE A 145 -12.22 -28.53 16.54
C ILE A 145 -10.70 -28.65 16.61
N THR A 146 -10.12 -28.19 17.70
CA THR A 146 -8.70 -28.31 18.00
C THR A 146 -8.53 -28.99 19.34
N ASN A 147 -7.88 -30.14 19.36
CA ASN A 147 -7.68 -30.98 20.55
C ASN A 147 -8.99 -31.24 21.32
N GLY A 148 -10.06 -31.59 20.62
CA GLY A 148 -11.39 -31.86 21.17
C GLY A 148 -12.22 -30.62 21.51
N VAL A 149 -11.64 -29.42 21.52
CA VAL A 149 -12.33 -28.20 21.90
C VAL A 149 -12.81 -27.43 20.69
N GLU A 150 -14.03 -26.91 20.76
CA GLU A 150 -14.64 -26.10 19.71
C GLU A 150 -14.15 -24.64 19.77
N ARG A 151 -13.70 -24.15 18.62
CA ARG A 151 -13.09 -22.82 18.46
C ARG A 151 -13.75 -22.07 17.32
N VAL A 152 -13.74 -20.74 17.44
CA VAL A 152 -14.19 -19.80 16.40
C VAL A 152 -13.02 -18.93 16.00
N VAL A 153 -12.82 -18.78 14.69
CA VAL A 153 -11.87 -17.80 14.18
C VAL A 153 -12.62 -16.49 13.90
N VAL A 154 -12.30 -15.47 14.69
CA VAL A 154 -12.92 -14.15 14.60
C VAL A 154 -12.39 -13.41 13.37
N ASN A 155 -13.27 -12.69 12.66
CA ASN A 155 -12.85 -11.88 11.52
C ASN A 155 -11.94 -10.74 12.00
N GLN A 156 -10.90 -10.42 11.23
CA GLN A 156 -9.97 -9.34 11.61
C GLN A 156 -10.21 -8.10 10.76
N MET A 157 -10.42 -6.95 11.40
CA MET A 157 -10.38 -5.65 10.71
C MET A 157 -8.96 -5.09 10.76
N HIS A 158 -8.42 -4.75 9.60
CA HIS A 158 -7.10 -4.17 9.48
C HIS A 158 -7.08 -3.08 8.39
N ARG A 159 -6.03 -2.28 8.33
CA ARG A 159 -5.90 -1.26 7.27
C ARG A 159 -5.75 -1.95 5.92
N SER A 160 -6.49 -1.46 4.92
CA SER A 160 -6.38 -1.97 3.55
C SER A 160 -4.96 -1.73 3.02
N PRO A 161 -4.44 -2.57 2.10
CA PRO A 161 -3.26 -2.20 1.34
C PRO A 161 -3.48 -0.90 0.53
N GLY A 162 -2.41 -0.17 0.24
CA GLY A 162 -2.43 1.06 -0.54
C GLY A 162 -1.66 2.21 0.13
N VAL A 163 -1.90 3.42 -0.35
CA VAL A 163 -1.32 4.66 0.16
C VAL A 163 -2.29 5.38 1.08
N PHE A 164 -1.76 6.01 2.13
CA PHE A 164 -2.51 6.79 3.12
C PHE A 164 -1.77 8.09 3.39
N PHE A 165 -2.46 9.21 3.28
CA PHE A 165 -1.93 10.53 3.63
C PHE A 165 -2.61 11.02 4.91
N ASP A 166 -1.83 11.48 5.88
CA ASP A 166 -2.34 11.89 7.18
C ASP A 166 -1.56 13.09 7.72
N HIS A 167 -2.06 13.72 8.77
CA HIS A 167 -1.34 14.74 9.52
C HIS A 167 -1.55 14.58 11.02
N ASP A 168 -0.58 15.01 11.80
CA ASP A 168 -0.58 14.85 13.26
C ASP A 168 -1.60 15.75 14.00
N LYS A 169 -2.46 16.47 13.27
CA LYS A 169 -3.38 17.49 13.81
C LYS A 169 -2.68 18.52 14.72
N GLY A 170 -1.38 18.76 14.51
CA GLY A 170 -0.56 19.69 15.31
C GLY A 170 -0.24 19.20 16.72
N LYS A 171 -0.43 17.91 17.03
CA LYS A 171 -0.20 17.35 18.38
C LYS A 171 1.28 17.10 18.68
N THR A 172 2.12 16.89 17.67
CA THR A 172 3.50 16.40 17.88
C THR A 172 4.48 17.52 18.22
N HIS A 173 4.24 18.74 17.70
CA HIS A 173 5.15 19.86 17.87
C HIS A 173 4.42 21.06 18.51
N SER A 174 5.08 21.72 19.46
CA SER A 174 4.52 22.82 20.26
C SER A 174 4.10 24.04 19.43
N SER A 175 4.65 24.21 18.23
CA SER A 175 4.23 25.29 17.31
C SER A 175 2.82 25.09 16.74
N GLY A 176 2.20 23.92 16.94
CA GLY A 176 0.89 23.58 16.35
C GLY A 176 0.93 23.40 14.83
N LYS A 177 2.13 23.36 14.23
CA LYS A 177 2.32 23.15 12.80
C LYS A 177 1.90 21.72 12.44
N LEU A 178 1.08 21.60 11.40
CA LEU A 178 0.65 20.30 10.88
C LEU A 178 1.83 19.59 10.22
N LEU A 179 2.16 18.40 10.71
CA LEU A 179 3.16 17.53 10.11
C LEU A 179 2.46 16.47 9.27
N PHE A 180 2.59 16.60 7.96
CA PHE A 180 2.04 15.63 7.01
C PHE A 180 2.93 14.39 6.92
N ASN A 181 2.30 13.24 6.81
CA ASN A 181 2.94 11.97 6.56
C ASN A 181 2.18 11.19 5.49
N CYS A 182 2.90 10.30 4.82
CA CYS A 182 2.36 9.33 3.90
C CYS A 182 2.86 7.95 4.28
N ARG A 183 1.97 6.96 4.26
CA ARG A 183 2.31 5.56 4.55
C ARG A 183 1.82 4.67 3.42
N ILE A 184 2.75 3.88 2.88
CA ILE A 184 2.46 2.89 1.84
C ILE A 184 2.47 1.52 2.50
N ILE A 185 1.28 0.91 2.58
CA ILE A 185 1.06 -0.40 3.20
C ILE A 185 0.88 -1.44 2.09
N PRO A 186 1.84 -2.35 1.89
CA PRO A 186 1.65 -3.44 0.95
C PRO A 186 0.70 -4.51 1.50
N GLY A 187 0.13 -5.34 0.62
CA GLY A 187 -0.46 -6.61 1.01
C GLY A 187 0.61 -7.55 1.60
N ARG A 188 1.82 -7.50 1.04
CA ARG A 188 3.02 -8.23 1.49
C ARG A 188 4.29 -7.48 1.11
N GLY A 189 5.24 -7.41 2.03
CA GLY A 189 6.52 -6.72 1.83
C GLY A 189 6.78 -5.65 2.89
N SER A 190 7.85 -4.88 2.70
CA SER A 190 8.25 -3.81 3.62
C SER A 190 7.38 -2.57 3.48
N TRP A 191 7.13 -1.88 4.59
CA TRP A 191 6.40 -0.61 4.59
C TRP A 191 7.33 0.52 4.20
N LEU A 192 6.78 1.49 3.45
CA LEU A 192 7.48 2.72 3.07
C LEU A 192 6.70 3.92 3.61
N ASP A 193 7.32 4.65 4.52
CA ASP A 193 6.74 5.82 5.18
C ASP A 193 7.49 7.09 4.73
N PHE A 194 6.76 8.15 4.38
CA PHE A 194 7.28 9.50 4.16
C PHE A 194 6.73 10.46 5.22
N GLU A 195 7.53 11.38 5.70
CA GLU A 195 7.11 12.30 6.76
C GLU A 195 7.86 13.63 6.70
N PHE A 196 7.13 14.72 6.96
CA PHE A 196 7.72 16.03 7.17
C PHE A 196 8.20 16.20 8.60
N ASP A 197 9.36 16.82 8.74
CA ASP A 197 9.86 17.33 10.02
C ASP A 197 9.37 18.78 10.26
N PRO A 198 9.40 19.32 11.50
CA PRO A 198 9.03 20.72 11.76
C PRO A 198 9.79 21.74 10.92
N LYS A 199 11.00 21.39 10.44
CA LYS A 199 11.82 22.19 9.52
C LYS A 199 11.42 22.10 8.05
N ASP A 200 10.29 21.44 7.72
CA ASP A 200 9.82 21.18 6.36
C ASP A 200 10.78 20.32 5.50
N ILE A 201 11.66 19.57 6.14
CA ILE A 201 12.50 18.56 5.46
C ILE A 201 11.68 17.28 5.32
N LEU A 202 11.66 16.71 4.10
CA LEU A 202 10.94 15.49 3.81
C LEU A 202 11.86 14.27 3.97
N TYR A 203 11.47 13.36 4.85
CA TYR A 203 12.19 12.13 5.12
C TYR A 203 11.42 10.91 4.63
N PHE A 204 12.12 9.80 4.39
CA PHE A 204 11.54 8.48 4.27
C PHE A 204 12.09 7.51 5.33
N ARG A 205 11.33 6.45 5.57
CA ARG A 205 11.69 5.32 6.43
C ARG A 205 11.22 4.02 5.81
N VAL A 206 12.04 2.98 5.96
CA VAL A 206 11.69 1.60 5.61
C VAL A 206 11.40 0.84 6.89
N ASP A 207 10.25 0.18 6.99
CA ASP A 207 9.83 -0.65 8.15
C ASP A 207 10.02 0.05 9.53
N ARG A 208 9.76 1.37 9.58
CA ARG A 208 9.93 2.21 10.79
C ARG A 208 11.37 2.25 11.34
N LYS A 209 12.37 1.94 10.51
CA LYS A 209 13.79 2.13 10.83
C LYS A 209 14.17 3.62 10.78
N LYS A 210 15.47 3.92 10.86
CA LYS A 210 16.03 5.28 10.88
C LYS A 210 15.56 6.12 9.68
N LYS A 211 15.28 7.42 9.93
CA LYS A 211 14.96 8.43 8.90
C LYS A 211 16.13 8.63 7.95
N LEU A 212 15.85 8.69 6.66
CA LEU A 212 16.76 9.14 5.61
C LEU A 212 16.09 10.25 4.79
N PRO A 213 16.84 11.24 4.24
CA PRO A 213 16.26 12.28 3.38
C PRO A 213 15.56 11.67 2.16
N ILE A 214 14.39 12.20 1.75
CA ILE A 214 13.63 11.65 0.62
C ILE A 214 14.45 11.62 -0.68
N THR A 215 15.39 12.55 -0.84
CA THR A 215 16.28 12.64 -2.00
C THR A 215 17.18 11.41 -2.14
N SER A 216 17.53 10.73 -1.05
CA SER A 216 18.35 9.52 -1.12
C SER A 216 17.61 8.37 -1.81
N ILE A 217 16.27 8.25 -1.67
CA ILE A 217 15.52 7.25 -2.43
C ILE A 217 15.51 7.59 -3.92
N LEU A 218 15.44 8.88 -4.28
CA LEU A 218 15.48 9.33 -5.68
C LEU A 218 16.86 9.07 -6.31
N PHE A 219 17.95 9.29 -5.58
CA PHE A 219 19.30 8.94 -6.01
C PHE A 219 19.44 7.43 -6.21
N ALA A 220 18.92 6.60 -5.29
CA ALA A 220 18.92 5.15 -5.43
C ALA A 220 18.15 4.66 -6.68
N LEU A 221 17.09 5.38 -7.08
CA LEU A 221 16.35 5.14 -8.33
C LEU A 221 17.08 5.66 -9.59
N GLY A 222 18.27 6.24 -9.45
CA GLY A 222 19.09 6.74 -10.55
C GLY A 222 18.74 8.15 -11.02
N PHE A 223 18.06 8.96 -10.21
CA PHE A 223 17.83 10.37 -10.53
C PHE A 223 19.07 11.21 -10.18
N SER A 224 19.50 12.11 -11.06
CA SER A 224 20.47 13.15 -10.73
C SER A 224 19.77 14.34 -10.06
N LYS A 225 20.53 15.22 -9.39
CA LYS A 225 20.00 16.44 -8.75
C LYS A 225 19.20 17.29 -9.75
N GLU A 226 19.73 17.52 -10.93
CA GLU A 226 19.08 18.26 -12.02
C GLU A 226 17.76 17.59 -12.45
N LYS A 227 17.76 16.26 -12.59
CA LYS A 227 16.55 15.51 -12.94
C LYS A 227 15.50 15.61 -11.85
N ILE A 228 15.89 15.57 -10.57
CA ILE A 228 14.97 15.78 -9.44
C ILE A 228 14.32 17.17 -9.56
N ILE A 229 15.13 18.22 -9.72
CA ILE A 229 14.62 19.60 -9.80
C ILE A 229 13.67 19.76 -10.97
N ASN A 230 14.04 19.29 -12.17
CA ASN A 230 13.20 19.38 -13.37
C ASN A 230 11.92 18.53 -13.28
N THR A 231 11.90 17.49 -12.43
CA THR A 231 10.70 16.67 -12.21
C THR A 231 9.69 17.37 -11.30
N PHE A 232 10.15 17.97 -10.20
CA PHE A 232 9.27 18.54 -9.18
C PHE A 232 9.05 20.05 -9.31
N TYR A 233 9.94 20.78 -9.97
CA TYR A 233 9.89 22.23 -10.12
C TYR A 233 9.94 22.67 -11.58
N SER A 234 9.38 23.87 -11.83
CA SER A 234 9.53 24.56 -13.11
C SER A 234 10.71 25.51 -13.02
N THR A 235 11.48 25.64 -14.10
CA THR A 235 12.65 26.51 -14.18
C THR A 235 12.39 27.69 -15.11
N ASN A 236 12.97 28.84 -14.79
CA ASN A 236 12.96 30.03 -15.63
C ASN A 236 14.39 30.37 -16.02
N LYS A 237 14.58 30.69 -17.30
CA LYS A 237 15.88 31.07 -17.83
C LYS A 237 16.15 32.56 -17.59
N PHE A 238 17.36 32.87 -17.13
CA PHE A 238 17.85 34.22 -16.91
C PHE A 238 19.09 34.44 -17.77
N THR A 239 19.06 35.43 -18.66
CA THR A 239 20.19 35.76 -19.52
C THR A 239 20.82 37.07 -19.07
N ILE A 240 22.14 37.09 -18.84
CA ILE A 240 22.81 38.33 -18.43
C ILE A 240 22.97 39.26 -19.63
N ASN A 241 22.65 40.55 -19.43
CA ASN A 241 22.99 41.60 -20.38
C ASN A 241 24.27 42.30 -19.90
N SER A 242 25.41 41.97 -20.51
CA SER A 242 26.74 42.48 -20.14
C SER A 242 26.86 44.01 -20.20
N GLU A 243 26.05 44.70 -21.01
CA GLU A 243 26.08 46.17 -21.10
C GLU A 243 25.41 46.85 -19.91
N LYS A 244 24.38 46.22 -19.32
CA LYS A 244 23.53 46.84 -18.29
C LYS A 244 23.72 46.23 -16.90
N LYS A 245 24.50 45.14 -16.77
CA LYS A 245 24.62 44.35 -15.53
C LYS A 245 23.26 43.94 -14.94
N MET A 246 22.28 43.67 -15.81
CA MET A 246 20.92 43.24 -15.45
C MET A 246 20.59 41.93 -16.15
N TRP A 247 19.64 41.19 -15.59
CA TRP A 247 19.22 39.90 -16.10
C TRP A 247 17.89 39.99 -16.86
N ILE A 248 17.81 39.28 -17.98
CA ILE A 248 16.61 39.19 -18.80
C ILE A 248 15.91 37.88 -18.46
N THR A 249 14.62 37.95 -18.12
CA THR A 249 13.76 36.76 -17.93
C THR A 249 12.40 36.95 -18.58
N ASP A 250 11.71 35.83 -18.81
CA ASP A 250 10.37 35.83 -19.40
C ASP A 250 9.31 36.31 -18.41
N PHE A 251 8.40 37.13 -18.89
CA PHE A 251 7.28 37.64 -18.11
C PHE A 251 6.11 36.65 -18.15
N ASN A 252 5.93 35.90 -17.05
CA ASN A 252 4.80 34.98 -16.88
C ASN A 252 3.74 35.60 -15.95
N PRO A 253 2.51 35.90 -16.44
CA PRO A 253 1.43 36.44 -15.62
C PRO A 253 1.02 35.54 -14.45
N GLU A 254 1.20 34.22 -14.58
CA GLU A 254 0.82 33.24 -13.55
C GLU A 254 1.55 33.47 -12.22
N ASN A 255 2.78 33.99 -12.28
CA ASN A 255 3.57 34.35 -11.09
C ASN A 255 2.94 35.49 -10.28
N TYR A 256 2.00 36.24 -10.87
CA TYR A 256 1.32 37.39 -10.26
C TYR A 256 -0.16 37.12 -9.95
N LYS A 257 -0.57 35.85 -9.85
CA LYS A 257 -1.90 35.46 -9.36
C LYS A 257 -2.25 36.16 -8.05
N ARG A 258 -1.27 36.30 -7.15
CA ARG A 258 -1.38 37.12 -5.96
C ARG A 258 -0.92 38.55 -6.24
N PRO A 259 -1.66 39.57 -5.76
CA PRO A 259 -1.18 40.95 -5.84
C PRO A 259 0.10 41.12 -5.02
N ILE A 260 1.19 41.43 -5.69
CA ILE A 260 2.45 41.79 -5.05
C ILE A 260 2.69 43.29 -5.18
N LYS A 261 3.31 43.89 -4.15
CA LYS A 261 3.91 45.22 -4.31
C LYS A 261 5.32 45.02 -4.86
N LEU A 262 5.63 45.65 -5.97
CA LEU A 262 6.95 45.54 -6.57
C LEU A 262 8.00 46.20 -5.66
N SER A 263 9.07 45.47 -5.33
CA SER A 263 10.22 46.04 -4.60
C SER A 263 11.19 46.80 -5.51
N TYR A 264 10.94 46.77 -6.82
CA TYR A 264 11.78 47.31 -7.89
C TYR A 264 10.94 47.84 -9.06
N ASP A 265 11.56 48.59 -9.97
CA ASP A 265 10.90 49.08 -11.19
C ASP A 265 10.77 47.94 -12.21
N LEU A 266 9.56 47.74 -12.77
CA LEU A 266 9.33 46.76 -13.83
C LEU A 266 9.71 47.38 -15.19
N ILE A 267 10.82 46.93 -15.77
CA ILE A 267 11.35 47.45 -17.04
C ILE A 267 11.24 46.38 -18.12
N ASP A 268 10.72 46.75 -19.28
CA ASP A 268 10.69 45.89 -20.47
C ASP A 268 12.07 45.83 -21.12
N SER A 269 12.54 44.61 -21.39
CA SER A 269 13.87 44.37 -21.95
C SER A 269 14.01 44.85 -23.40
N LYS A 270 12.92 44.98 -24.18
CA LYS A 270 13.01 45.36 -25.61
C LYS A 270 13.09 46.86 -25.83
N ASN A 271 12.26 47.62 -25.13
CA ASN A 271 12.13 49.07 -25.31
C ASN A 271 12.75 49.87 -24.14
N ASN A 272 13.25 49.18 -23.11
CA ASN A 272 13.81 49.78 -21.89
C ASN A 272 12.86 50.74 -21.17
N LYS A 273 11.55 50.63 -21.43
CA LYS A 273 10.53 51.51 -20.88
C LYS A 273 10.11 50.99 -19.50
N LYS A 274 10.05 51.90 -18.52
CA LYS A 274 9.46 51.62 -17.21
C LYS A 274 7.95 51.45 -17.37
N ILE A 275 7.45 50.27 -17.01
CA ILE A 275 6.03 49.93 -17.10
C ILE A 275 5.32 50.21 -15.78
N LEU A 276 5.93 49.78 -14.67
CA LEU A 276 5.43 49.99 -13.31
C LEU A 276 6.57 50.44 -12.41
N SER A 277 6.26 51.30 -11.44
CA SER A 277 7.22 51.83 -10.48
C SER A 277 7.31 50.99 -9.21
N LYS A 278 8.45 51.07 -8.52
CA LYS A 278 8.62 50.49 -7.18
C LYS A 278 7.49 50.92 -6.24
N GLY A 279 6.83 49.94 -5.62
CA GLY A 279 5.73 50.12 -4.66
C GLY A 279 4.33 49.95 -5.25
N GLU A 280 4.19 49.96 -6.58
CA GLU A 280 2.92 49.71 -7.24
C GLU A 280 2.48 48.24 -7.09
N LYS A 281 1.17 48.04 -7.02
CA LYS A 281 0.57 46.71 -6.91
C LYS A 281 0.40 46.09 -8.29
N LEU A 282 1.09 44.98 -8.52
CA LEU A 282 0.91 44.14 -9.71
C LEU A 282 0.01 42.96 -9.35
N ASN A 283 -1.17 42.90 -9.96
CA ASN A 283 -2.10 41.78 -9.86
C ASN A 283 -2.20 41.02 -11.18
N PHE A 284 -2.83 39.84 -11.15
CA PHE A 284 -3.00 39.00 -12.34
C PHE A 284 -3.68 39.71 -13.52
N ILE A 285 -4.68 40.55 -13.24
CA ILE A 285 -5.43 41.28 -14.28
C ILE A 285 -4.52 42.29 -14.99
N ILE A 286 -3.73 43.05 -14.23
CA ILE A 286 -2.76 44.00 -14.75
C ILE A 286 -1.65 43.24 -15.49
N ALA A 287 -1.12 42.15 -14.94
CA ALA A 287 -0.12 41.32 -15.60
C ALA A 287 -0.61 40.77 -16.94
N LYS A 288 -1.86 40.28 -17.01
CA LYS A 288 -2.46 39.82 -18.26
C LYS A 288 -2.63 40.95 -19.27
N LYS A 289 -3.10 42.13 -18.84
CA LYS A 289 -3.16 43.33 -19.69
C LYS A 289 -1.79 43.75 -20.22
N LEU A 290 -0.74 43.62 -19.41
CA LEU A 290 0.63 43.92 -19.82
C LEU A 290 1.16 42.91 -20.86
N GLN A 291 0.83 41.63 -20.67
CA GLN A 291 1.15 40.59 -21.65
C GLN A 291 0.40 40.80 -22.97
N GLU A 292 -0.90 41.14 -22.92
CA GLU A 292 -1.72 41.49 -24.11
C GLU A 292 -1.17 42.73 -24.83
N LYS A 293 -0.62 43.70 -24.08
CA LYS A 293 0.10 44.86 -24.63
C LYS A 293 1.48 44.53 -25.22
N GLY A 294 1.90 43.26 -25.19
CA GLY A 294 3.12 42.77 -25.84
C GLY A 294 4.34 42.62 -24.94
N LEU A 295 4.21 42.76 -23.62
CA LEU A 295 5.30 42.51 -22.67
C LEU A 295 5.64 41.01 -22.64
N LYS A 296 6.84 40.65 -23.11
CA LYS A 296 7.32 39.26 -23.12
C LYS A 296 8.51 39.02 -22.20
N THR A 297 9.43 39.98 -22.10
CA THR A 297 10.67 39.86 -21.32
C THR A 297 10.87 41.06 -20.42
N ILE A 298 11.36 40.83 -19.20
CA ILE A 298 11.60 41.84 -18.17
C ILE A 298 13.06 41.85 -17.73
N LEU A 299 13.51 43.03 -17.29
CA LEU A 299 14.82 43.20 -16.65
C LEU A 299 14.73 43.04 -15.13
N VAL A 300 15.65 42.27 -14.58
CA VAL A 300 15.74 41.88 -13.17
C VAL A 300 17.11 42.29 -12.62
N THR A 301 17.13 42.82 -11.39
CA THR A 301 18.37 43.22 -10.70
C THR A 301 19.06 42.05 -10.01
N ASN A 302 20.36 42.19 -9.74
CA ASN A 302 21.16 41.16 -9.04
C ASN A 302 20.59 40.82 -7.65
N GLU A 303 20.09 41.81 -6.91
CA GLU A 303 19.47 41.63 -5.58
C GLU A 303 18.27 40.66 -5.60
N GLN A 304 17.58 40.51 -6.72
CA GLN A 304 16.44 39.59 -6.84
C GLN A 304 16.83 38.17 -7.21
N ILE A 305 18.09 37.95 -7.57
CA ILE A 305 18.63 36.64 -7.90
C ILE A 305 19.29 36.03 -6.67
N VAL A 306 19.87 36.84 -5.80
CA VAL A 306 20.38 36.41 -4.50
C VAL A 306 19.26 35.73 -3.70
N GLY A 307 19.57 34.56 -3.14
CA GLY A 307 18.62 33.72 -2.40
C GLY A 307 17.68 32.87 -3.27
N LYS A 308 17.72 32.99 -4.61
CA LYS A 308 17.05 32.02 -5.50
C LYS A 308 17.91 30.78 -5.69
N TYR A 309 17.25 29.68 -6.08
CA TYR A 309 17.87 28.37 -6.23
C TYR A 309 18.22 28.10 -7.67
N ILE A 310 19.36 27.46 -7.88
CA ILE A 310 19.83 27.08 -9.21
C ILE A 310 19.31 25.69 -9.59
N ALA A 311 18.95 25.54 -10.86
CA ALA A 311 18.47 24.27 -11.40
C ALA A 311 19.60 23.32 -11.85
N ASN A 312 20.65 23.85 -12.48
CA ASN A 312 21.72 23.07 -13.11
C ASN A 312 23.09 23.41 -12.49
N ASP A 313 24.00 22.45 -12.44
CA ASP A 313 25.33 22.71 -11.86
C ASP A 313 26.08 23.79 -12.67
N ILE A 314 26.60 24.82 -11.99
CA ILE A 314 27.44 25.85 -12.61
C ILE A 314 28.90 25.52 -12.34
N LYS A 315 29.69 25.37 -13.41
CA LYS A 315 31.11 24.97 -13.35
C LYS A 315 32.01 26.06 -13.91
N ASN A 316 33.18 26.22 -13.29
CA ASN A 316 34.26 27.07 -13.79
C ASN A 316 34.79 26.55 -15.13
N LYS A 317 35.53 27.42 -15.84
CA LYS A 317 36.33 27.03 -17.02
C LYS A 317 37.34 25.91 -16.72
N GLU A 318 37.72 25.75 -15.46
CA GLU A 318 38.63 24.71 -14.93
C GLU A 318 37.90 23.41 -14.55
N GLY A 319 36.56 23.37 -14.65
CA GLY A 319 35.74 22.20 -14.37
C GLY A 319 35.27 22.06 -12.92
N GLU A 320 35.74 22.91 -12.00
CA GLU A 320 35.27 22.94 -10.61
C GLU A 320 33.86 23.52 -10.49
N THR A 321 32.99 22.89 -9.69
CA THR A 321 31.61 23.36 -9.47
C THR A 321 31.60 24.60 -8.56
N VAL A 322 31.12 25.73 -9.07
CA VAL A 322 30.94 26.98 -8.30
C VAL A 322 29.73 26.87 -7.38
N ILE A 323 28.62 26.38 -7.94
CA ILE A 323 27.36 26.17 -7.22
C ILE A 323 26.74 24.88 -7.73
N GLY A 324 26.40 24.00 -6.79
CA GLY A 324 25.64 22.80 -7.09
C GLY A 324 24.16 23.10 -7.33
N SER A 325 23.54 22.33 -8.19
CA SER A 325 22.10 22.29 -8.40
C SER A 325 21.35 22.10 -7.07
N GLY A 326 20.32 22.91 -6.87
CA GLY A 326 19.47 22.91 -5.68
C GLY A 326 19.97 23.73 -4.50
N PHE A 327 21.10 24.43 -4.62
CA PHE A 327 21.58 25.40 -3.63
C PHE A 327 21.12 26.83 -3.99
N ASP A 328 21.03 27.68 -2.96
CA ASP A 328 20.72 29.10 -3.08
C ASP A 328 21.95 29.92 -3.48
N ILE A 329 21.73 30.99 -4.26
CA ILE A 329 22.79 31.87 -4.73
C ILE A 329 23.16 32.88 -3.64
N THR A 330 24.43 32.89 -3.25
CA THR A 330 25.01 33.96 -2.43
C THR A 330 25.60 35.09 -3.28
N GLU A 331 25.80 36.27 -2.69
CA GLU A 331 26.38 37.43 -3.37
C GLU A 331 27.77 37.12 -3.96
N ASP A 332 28.65 36.51 -3.16
CA ASP A 332 30.00 36.11 -3.58
C ASP A 332 29.99 35.16 -4.79
N GLN A 333 29.02 34.24 -4.81
CA GLN A 333 28.89 33.28 -5.89
C GLN A 333 28.34 33.94 -7.16
N LEU A 334 27.40 34.88 -7.03
CA LEU A 334 26.88 35.65 -8.16
C LEU A 334 27.99 36.47 -8.83
N GLU A 335 28.87 37.10 -8.05
CA GLU A 335 30.02 37.83 -8.59
C GLU A 335 30.98 36.93 -9.38
N LYS A 336 31.26 35.73 -8.87
CA LYS A 336 32.08 34.73 -9.57
C LYS A 336 31.46 34.35 -10.92
N ILE A 337 30.15 34.15 -10.98
CA ILE A 337 29.45 33.81 -12.22
C ILE A 337 29.53 34.95 -13.23
N ILE A 338 29.34 36.20 -12.78
CA ILE A 338 29.43 37.38 -13.64
C ILE A 338 30.85 37.53 -14.21
N ASN A 339 31.88 37.33 -13.38
CA ASN A 339 33.29 37.41 -13.80
C ASN A 339 33.69 36.32 -14.82
N GLN A 340 32.97 35.20 -14.83
CA GLN A 340 33.24 34.08 -15.75
C GLN A 340 32.61 34.24 -17.14
N ASN A 341 31.80 35.28 -17.35
CA ASN A 341 31.03 35.52 -18.56
C ASN A 341 30.03 34.39 -18.90
N GLU A 342 29.49 33.70 -17.90
CA GLU A 342 28.35 32.82 -18.13
C GLU A 342 27.14 33.64 -18.54
N LYS A 343 26.55 33.30 -19.69
CA LYS A 343 25.50 34.12 -20.30
C LYS A 343 24.11 33.78 -19.78
N THR A 344 23.90 32.58 -19.24
CA THR A 344 22.57 32.07 -18.91
C THR A 344 22.57 31.24 -17.64
N ILE A 345 21.67 31.54 -16.72
CA ILE A 345 21.42 30.77 -15.51
C ILE A 345 19.95 30.31 -15.52
N ASP A 346 19.71 29.06 -15.13
CA ASP A 346 18.37 28.54 -14.92
C ASP A 346 18.03 28.55 -13.43
N LEU A 347 17.02 29.35 -13.05
CA LEU A 347 16.56 29.48 -11.67
C LEU A 347 15.27 28.72 -11.45
N VAL A 348 15.15 28.09 -10.29
CA VAL A 348 13.95 27.36 -9.88
C VAL A 348 12.84 28.35 -9.52
N ASN A 349 11.64 28.15 -10.06
CA ASN A 349 10.47 28.95 -9.71
C ASN A 349 9.88 28.46 -8.38
N ILE A 350 10.03 29.29 -7.35
CA ILE A 350 9.59 29.00 -5.99
C ILE A 350 8.67 30.15 -5.55
N ASP A 351 7.56 29.78 -4.93
CA ASP A 351 6.63 30.72 -4.33
C ASP A 351 6.45 30.30 -2.86
N PRO A 352 6.78 31.15 -1.88
CA PRO A 352 6.67 30.83 -0.46
C PRO A 352 5.32 30.28 0.01
N ILE A 353 4.24 30.48 -0.77
CA ILE A 353 2.89 29.99 -0.43
C ILE A 353 2.43 28.88 -1.35
N ASN A 354 2.62 29.02 -2.67
CA ASN A 354 2.07 28.07 -3.64
C ASN A 354 2.96 26.87 -3.94
N LYS A 355 4.29 27.02 -3.74
CA LYS A 355 5.28 26.00 -4.06
C LYS A 355 6.54 26.23 -3.24
N GLY A 356 6.58 25.62 -2.06
CA GLY A 356 7.70 25.77 -1.14
C GLY A 356 8.99 25.06 -1.59
N PRO A 357 10.17 25.48 -1.09
CA PRO A 357 11.47 24.90 -1.43
C PRO A 357 11.76 23.57 -0.69
N TYR A 358 10.75 22.79 -0.33
CA TYR A 358 10.90 21.67 0.63
C TYR A 358 11.90 20.60 0.17
N LEU A 359 11.84 20.22 -1.10
CA LEU A 359 12.75 19.23 -1.66
C LEU A 359 14.18 19.79 -1.85
N LEU A 360 14.32 21.09 -2.09
CA LEU A 360 15.62 21.75 -2.22
C LEU A 360 16.31 21.85 -0.86
N GLU A 361 15.57 22.22 0.18
CA GLU A 361 16.07 22.17 1.57
C GLU A 361 16.44 20.74 1.98
N THR A 362 15.70 19.75 1.49
CA THR A 362 16.06 18.34 1.71
C THR A 362 17.34 17.95 0.98
N LEU A 363 17.57 18.43 -0.26
CA LEU A 363 18.81 18.23 -1.00
C LEU A 363 20.03 18.83 -0.28
N LYS A 364 19.88 19.96 0.41
CA LYS A 364 20.97 20.58 1.20
C LYS A 364 21.38 19.74 2.41
N VAL A 365 20.42 19.03 3.01
CA VAL A 365 20.64 18.18 4.20
C VAL A 365 21.15 16.79 3.81
N ASP A 366 20.83 16.33 2.61
CA ASP A 366 21.29 15.04 2.11
C ASP A 366 22.80 15.05 1.82
N LYS A 367 23.50 14.06 2.36
CA LYS A 367 24.94 13.88 2.15
C LYS A 367 25.24 13.10 0.87
N ASN A 368 24.23 12.42 0.33
CA ASN A 368 24.37 11.59 -0.85
C ASN A 368 24.43 12.43 -2.12
N THR A 369 25.31 12.07 -3.04
CA THR A 369 25.47 12.77 -4.32
C THR A 369 25.20 11.89 -5.54
N ASN A 370 25.37 10.57 -5.39
CA ASN A 370 25.25 9.60 -6.45
C ASN A 370 24.41 8.39 -5.99
N LYS A 371 24.07 7.52 -6.94
CA LYS A 371 23.28 6.30 -6.69
C LYS A 371 23.98 5.34 -5.72
N ALA A 372 25.30 5.21 -5.82
CA ALA A 372 26.08 4.28 -5.01
C ALA A 372 26.06 4.65 -3.51
N ASP A 373 26.28 5.93 -3.19
CA ASP A 373 26.23 6.45 -1.81
C ASP A 373 24.85 6.24 -1.20
N ALA A 374 23.80 6.56 -1.96
CA ALA A 374 22.41 6.40 -1.52
C ALA A 374 22.05 4.93 -1.24
N LEU A 375 22.45 4.00 -2.11
CA LEU A 375 22.26 2.56 -1.90
C LEU A 375 23.02 2.07 -0.66
N ASN A 376 24.25 2.55 -0.45
CA ASN A 376 25.06 2.21 0.72
C ASN A 376 24.42 2.70 2.03
N ASP A 377 23.88 3.92 2.05
CA ASP A 377 23.20 4.46 3.23
C ASP A 377 21.90 3.72 3.54
N ILE A 378 21.11 3.38 2.51
CA ILE A 378 19.92 2.53 2.66
C ILE A 378 20.32 1.15 3.20
N TYR A 379 21.38 0.54 2.66
CA TYR A 379 21.88 -0.76 3.12
C TYR A 379 22.28 -0.71 4.60
N LYS A 380 23.05 0.29 5.03
CA LYS A 380 23.47 0.45 6.44
C LYS A 380 22.29 0.59 7.40
N VAL A 381 21.21 1.24 6.96
CA VAL A 381 19.98 1.33 7.77
C VAL A 381 19.28 -0.03 7.86
N LEU A 382 19.30 -0.81 6.78
CA LEU A 382 18.66 -2.12 6.76
C LEU A 382 19.45 -3.17 7.54
N ARG A 383 20.78 -3.16 7.41
CA ARG A 383 21.73 -4.10 8.03
C ARG A 383 22.88 -3.33 8.69
N PRO A 384 22.70 -2.86 9.93
CA PRO A 384 23.73 -2.13 10.64
C PRO A 384 24.92 -3.06 10.96
N GLY A 385 26.13 -2.65 10.58
CA GLY A 385 27.38 -3.36 10.91
C GLY A 385 27.95 -4.24 9.80
N GLU A 386 27.21 -4.49 8.72
CA GLU A 386 27.72 -5.17 7.53
C GLU A 386 28.32 -4.15 6.55
N ALA A 387 29.49 -4.46 5.98
CA ALA A 387 30.10 -3.65 4.94
C ALA A 387 29.31 -3.81 3.63
N PRO A 388 28.82 -2.73 3.00
CA PRO A 388 28.05 -2.84 1.78
C PRO A 388 28.96 -3.10 0.57
N SER A 389 28.57 -4.04 -0.28
CA SER A 389 28.99 -4.05 -1.69
C SER A 389 27.88 -3.44 -2.54
N LEU A 390 28.23 -2.76 -3.63
CA LEU A 390 27.27 -2.02 -4.44
C LEU A 390 26.22 -2.95 -5.07
N ASP A 391 26.65 -4.10 -5.59
CA ASP A 391 25.76 -5.05 -6.25
C ASP A 391 24.73 -5.64 -5.27
N ILE A 392 25.17 -6.01 -4.07
CA ILE A 392 24.29 -6.56 -3.03
C ILE A 392 23.33 -5.47 -2.52
N ALA A 393 23.82 -4.23 -2.37
CA ALA A 393 22.98 -3.10 -1.95
C ALA A 393 21.89 -2.80 -2.99
N GLU A 394 22.22 -2.82 -4.27
CA GLU A 394 21.27 -2.67 -5.38
C GLU A 394 20.26 -3.81 -5.41
N GLU A 395 20.71 -5.06 -5.29
CA GLU A 395 19.83 -6.23 -5.26
C GLU A 395 18.83 -6.17 -4.09
N ILE A 396 19.30 -5.81 -2.89
CA ILE A 396 18.43 -5.65 -1.72
C ILE A 396 17.43 -4.52 -1.95
N PHE A 397 17.85 -3.37 -2.48
CA PHE A 397 16.94 -2.26 -2.76
C PHE A 397 15.86 -2.67 -3.77
N ASN A 398 16.23 -3.36 -4.84
CA ASN A 398 15.28 -3.90 -5.83
C ASN A 398 14.30 -4.89 -5.19
N ASN A 399 14.82 -5.78 -4.35
CA ASN A 399 14.04 -6.77 -3.61
C ASN A 399 13.07 -6.17 -2.58
N LEU A 400 13.23 -4.92 -2.15
CA LEU A 400 12.29 -4.30 -1.21
C LEU A 400 10.96 -3.95 -1.86
N TYR A 401 10.96 -3.41 -3.08
CA TYR A 401 9.77 -2.75 -3.66
C TYR A 401 9.46 -3.14 -5.12
N PHE A 402 10.45 -3.63 -5.86
CA PHE A 402 10.38 -3.81 -7.31
C PHE A 402 10.30 -5.30 -7.72
N THR A 403 10.57 -6.22 -6.79
CA THR A 403 10.53 -7.67 -7.01
C THR A 403 9.20 -8.26 -6.53
N LYS A 404 8.45 -8.93 -7.40
CA LYS A 404 7.11 -9.48 -7.12
C LYS A 404 7.14 -10.58 -6.05
N GLU A 405 8.23 -11.32 -5.96
CA GLU A 405 8.45 -12.41 -5.01
C GLU A 405 8.61 -11.89 -3.57
N ARG A 406 8.93 -10.61 -3.39
CA ARG A 406 9.16 -9.99 -2.07
C ARG A 406 8.14 -8.91 -1.74
N TYR A 407 7.63 -8.20 -2.75
CA TYR A 407 6.69 -7.11 -2.60
C TYR A 407 5.42 -7.32 -3.42
N ASP A 408 4.27 -7.08 -2.81
CA ASP A 408 2.96 -7.15 -3.43
C ASP A 408 2.01 -6.14 -2.77
N LEU A 409 1.65 -5.08 -3.49
CA LEU A 409 0.68 -4.09 -3.06
C LEU A 409 -0.76 -4.66 -3.02
N SER A 410 -0.98 -5.83 -3.63
CA SER A 410 -2.29 -6.39 -4.00
C SER A 410 -3.04 -5.53 -5.02
N GLU A 411 -3.99 -6.14 -5.74
CA GLU A 411 -4.87 -5.43 -6.67
C GLU A 411 -5.65 -4.32 -5.96
N VAL A 412 -6.13 -4.58 -4.74
CA VAL A 412 -6.86 -3.58 -3.92
C VAL A 412 -5.98 -2.36 -3.64
N GLY A 413 -4.73 -2.61 -3.23
CA GLY A 413 -3.80 -1.51 -2.95
C GLY A 413 -3.41 -0.75 -4.21
N ARG A 414 -3.30 -1.43 -5.36
CA ARG A 414 -3.03 -0.80 -6.66
C ARG A 414 -4.20 0.07 -7.11
N VAL A 415 -5.43 -0.43 -7.07
CA VAL A 415 -6.64 0.35 -7.38
C VAL A 415 -6.73 1.59 -6.49
N LYS A 416 -6.45 1.44 -5.19
CA LYS A 416 -6.46 2.55 -4.24
C LYS A 416 -5.41 3.60 -4.56
N LEU A 417 -4.18 3.17 -4.85
CA LEU A 417 -3.08 4.05 -5.25
C LEU A 417 -3.41 4.80 -6.56
N ASN A 418 -3.90 4.07 -7.56
CA ASN A 418 -4.31 4.63 -8.85
C ASN A 418 -5.43 5.66 -8.69
N SER A 419 -6.46 5.34 -7.88
CA SER A 419 -7.59 6.24 -7.65
C SER A 419 -7.21 7.49 -6.86
N LYS A 420 -6.30 7.39 -5.88
CA LYS A 420 -5.88 8.53 -5.05
C LYS A 420 -4.98 9.49 -5.82
N LEU A 421 -4.07 8.96 -6.65
CA LEU A 421 -3.08 9.73 -7.40
C LEU A 421 -3.45 9.97 -8.88
N ASN A 422 -4.63 9.51 -9.30
CA ASN A 422 -5.11 9.56 -10.69
C ASN A 422 -4.13 8.92 -11.71
N LEU A 423 -3.53 7.80 -11.34
CA LEU A 423 -2.59 7.06 -12.19
C LEU A 423 -3.34 6.12 -13.15
N LYS A 424 -2.80 5.96 -14.37
CA LYS A 424 -3.36 5.09 -15.44
C LYS A 424 -2.59 3.77 -15.58
N ILE A 425 -2.09 3.22 -14.47
CA ILE A 425 -1.34 1.96 -14.45
C ILE A 425 -2.33 0.79 -14.31
N SER A 426 -2.06 -0.33 -14.98
CA SER A 426 -2.90 -1.54 -14.87
C SER A 426 -3.00 -2.05 -13.43
N ASP A 427 -4.21 -2.42 -13.01
CA ASP A 427 -4.50 -2.94 -11.66
C ASP A 427 -3.77 -4.26 -11.34
N LYS A 428 -3.33 -4.98 -12.38
CA LYS A 428 -2.57 -6.24 -12.25
C LYS A 428 -1.10 -6.02 -11.88
N LYS A 429 -0.57 -4.80 -12.04
CA LYS A 429 0.84 -4.50 -11.70
C LYS A 429 0.94 -4.17 -10.21
N THR A 430 1.22 -5.17 -9.38
CA THR A 430 1.18 -5.01 -7.92
C THR A 430 2.52 -4.64 -7.26
N ILE A 431 3.63 -4.61 -8.00
CA ILE A 431 4.90 -4.02 -7.53
C ILE A 431 4.85 -2.49 -7.59
N LEU A 432 5.63 -1.79 -6.77
CA LEU A 432 5.77 -0.35 -6.92
C LEU A 432 6.59 -0.01 -8.16
N THR A 433 6.33 1.16 -8.73
CA THR A 433 7.10 1.71 -9.85
C THR A 433 7.77 3.01 -9.44
N THR A 434 8.78 3.43 -10.19
CA THR A 434 9.43 4.73 -10.01
C THR A 434 8.42 5.88 -10.10
N ASP A 435 7.48 5.78 -11.03
CA ASP A 435 6.43 6.79 -11.25
C ASP A 435 5.47 6.87 -10.07
N ASP A 436 5.17 5.73 -9.42
CA ASP A 436 4.37 5.71 -8.19
C ASP A 436 5.06 6.52 -7.09
N ILE A 437 6.35 6.27 -6.84
CA ILE A 437 7.12 6.96 -5.80
C ILE A 437 7.16 8.47 -6.07
N ILE A 438 7.39 8.87 -7.32
CA ILE A 438 7.41 10.28 -7.74
C ILE A 438 6.04 10.92 -7.53
N ALA A 439 4.95 10.26 -7.94
CA ALA A 439 3.60 10.76 -7.77
C ALA A 439 3.22 10.92 -6.29
N ILE A 440 3.65 10.00 -5.43
CA ILE A 440 3.44 10.08 -3.98
C ILE A 440 4.21 11.26 -3.38
N ILE A 441 5.48 11.46 -3.76
CA ILE A 441 6.28 12.62 -3.32
C ILE A 441 5.63 13.92 -3.80
N GLN A 442 5.19 13.99 -5.06
CA GLN A 442 4.51 15.16 -5.60
C GLN A 442 3.21 15.47 -4.83
N PHE A 443 2.43 14.45 -4.48
CA PHE A 443 1.23 14.63 -3.68
C PHE A 443 1.54 15.11 -2.26
N MET A 444 2.60 14.59 -1.63
CA MET A 444 3.08 15.06 -0.34
C MET A 444 3.48 16.55 -0.36
N LEU A 445 4.19 16.98 -1.41
CA LEU A 445 4.54 18.40 -1.60
C LEU A 445 3.28 19.25 -1.78
N ASN A 446 2.33 18.79 -2.60
CA ASN A 446 1.06 19.48 -2.83
C ASN A 446 0.24 19.62 -1.53
N LEU A 447 0.17 18.59 -0.69
CA LEU A 447 -0.50 18.66 0.61
C LEU A 447 0.13 19.74 1.51
N ARG A 448 1.47 19.83 1.50
CA ARG A 448 2.18 20.85 2.27
C ARG A 448 1.93 22.26 1.73
N ASP A 449 1.79 22.41 0.41
CA ASP A 449 1.36 23.63 -0.29
C ASP A 449 -0.15 23.95 -0.09
N GLY A 450 -0.90 23.11 0.65
CA GLY A 450 -2.33 23.30 0.93
C GLY A 450 -3.26 22.87 -0.21
N ARG A 451 -2.78 22.04 -1.13
CA ARG A 451 -3.55 21.49 -2.26
C ARG A 451 -3.87 20.01 -2.00
N GLY A 452 -5.14 19.73 -1.81
CA GLY A 452 -5.67 18.38 -1.57
C GLY A 452 -5.95 18.10 -0.10
N ASP A 453 -6.61 16.97 0.15
CA ASP A 453 -7.08 16.56 1.46
C ASP A 453 -6.40 15.27 1.93
N VAL A 454 -6.22 15.18 3.25
CA VAL A 454 -5.74 13.98 3.93
C VAL A 454 -6.81 12.88 3.97
N ASP A 455 -6.39 11.64 4.16
CA ASP A 455 -7.27 10.48 4.28
C ASP A 455 -7.74 10.31 5.72
N ASP A 456 -9.03 9.98 5.89
CA ASP A 456 -9.54 9.49 7.17
C ASP A 456 -9.21 7.99 7.31
N ILE A 457 -8.26 7.66 8.19
CA ILE A 457 -7.79 6.29 8.42
C ILE A 457 -8.89 5.38 8.99
N ASP A 458 -9.86 5.94 9.70
CA ASP A 458 -10.90 5.18 10.40
C ASP A 458 -12.13 4.91 9.51
N HIS A 459 -12.22 5.61 8.37
CA HIS A 459 -13.18 5.33 7.32
C HIS A 459 -13.16 3.84 6.89
N LEU A 460 -14.32 3.17 6.81
CA LEU A 460 -14.39 1.75 6.41
C LEU A 460 -13.95 1.48 4.97
N GLY A 461 -13.83 2.49 4.10
CA GLY A 461 -13.15 2.36 2.81
C GLY A 461 -11.63 2.20 2.91
N ASN A 462 -11.06 2.52 4.07
CA ASN A 462 -9.64 2.43 4.38
C ASN A 462 -9.31 1.22 5.27
N ARG A 463 -10.36 0.47 5.67
CA ARG A 463 -10.26 -0.73 6.50
C ARG A 463 -10.88 -1.92 5.76
N ARG A 464 -10.28 -3.08 5.92
CA ARG A 464 -10.69 -4.33 5.29
C ARG A 464 -10.91 -5.38 6.36
N VAL A 465 -11.89 -6.26 6.13
CA VAL A 465 -12.12 -7.47 6.91
C VAL A 465 -11.37 -8.64 6.26
N ARG A 466 -10.45 -9.24 7.02
CA ARG A 466 -9.88 -10.56 6.73
C ARG A 466 -10.75 -11.61 7.38
N SER A 467 -11.38 -12.42 6.53
CA SER A 467 -12.15 -13.57 6.97
C SER A 467 -11.25 -14.80 7.17
N VAL A 468 -11.81 -15.84 7.79
CA VAL A 468 -11.06 -17.05 8.18
C VAL A 468 -10.28 -17.71 7.03
N GLY A 469 -10.85 -17.78 5.83
CA GLY A 469 -10.16 -18.40 4.69
C GLY A 469 -8.87 -17.67 4.32
N GLU A 470 -8.89 -16.34 4.30
CA GLU A 470 -7.71 -15.52 4.02
C GLU A 470 -6.67 -15.61 5.15
N LEU A 471 -7.12 -15.64 6.41
CA LEU A 471 -6.21 -15.81 7.55
C LEU A 471 -5.48 -17.15 7.47
N VAL A 472 -6.20 -18.24 7.18
CA VAL A 472 -5.63 -19.58 7.05
C VAL A 472 -4.77 -19.69 5.78
N GLU A 473 -5.17 -19.08 4.66
CA GLU A 473 -4.36 -19.00 3.43
C GLU A 473 -2.98 -18.37 3.71
N ASN A 474 -2.95 -17.28 4.46
CA ASN A 474 -1.71 -16.60 4.82
C ASN A 474 -0.80 -17.48 5.70
N GLN A 475 -1.37 -18.20 6.68
CA GLN A 475 -0.59 -19.13 7.51
C GLN A 475 -0.07 -20.31 6.70
N PHE A 476 -0.89 -20.84 5.79
CA PHE A 476 -0.50 -21.91 4.88
C PHE A 476 0.65 -21.46 3.96
N ARG A 477 0.58 -20.25 3.42
CA ARG A 477 1.66 -19.63 2.64
C ARG A 477 2.95 -19.49 3.43
N ILE A 478 2.89 -19.02 4.68
CA ILE A 478 4.08 -18.89 5.54
C ILE A 478 4.71 -20.28 5.77
N GLY A 479 3.89 -21.30 6.00
CA GLY A 479 4.33 -22.69 6.10
C GLY A 479 5.04 -23.18 4.83
N LEU A 480 4.45 -22.91 3.65
CA LEU A 480 5.04 -23.29 2.36
C LEU A 480 6.33 -22.54 2.04
N LEU A 481 6.45 -21.26 2.36
CA LEU A 481 7.71 -20.50 2.18
C LEU A 481 8.85 -21.04 3.05
N ARG A 482 8.54 -21.56 4.25
CA ARG A 482 9.54 -22.25 5.08
C ARG A 482 9.95 -23.58 4.45
N MET A 483 8.97 -24.32 3.92
CA MET A 483 9.21 -25.57 3.21
C MET A 483 10.06 -25.34 1.95
N GLU A 484 9.79 -24.29 1.18
CA GLU A 484 10.54 -23.93 -0.03
C GLU A 484 12.03 -23.80 0.25
N ARG A 485 12.41 -23.10 1.33
CA ARG A 485 13.82 -22.96 1.73
C ARG A 485 14.46 -24.30 2.02
N THR A 486 13.79 -25.15 2.80
CA THR A 486 14.27 -26.51 3.10
C THR A 486 14.38 -27.38 1.85
N VAL A 487 13.45 -27.23 0.90
CA VAL A 487 13.48 -27.96 -0.38
C VAL A 487 14.67 -27.50 -1.22
N LYS A 488 14.88 -26.18 -1.36
CA LYS A 488 16.05 -25.62 -2.07
C LYS A 488 17.37 -26.10 -1.46
N GLU A 489 17.51 -26.01 -0.14
CA GLU A 489 18.70 -26.49 0.56
C GLU A 489 18.94 -28.00 0.33
N LYS A 490 17.88 -28.82 0.37
CA LYS A 490 17.98 -30.25 0.09
C LYS A 490 18.38 -30.51 -1.36
N MET A 491 17.77 -29.84 -2.33
CA MET A 491 18.11 -30.02 -3.75
C MET A 491 19.59 -29.74 -4.02
N SER A 492 20.14 -28.67 -3.44
CA SER A 492 21.56 -28.34 -3.61
C SER A 492 22.52 -29.28 -2.86
N THR A 493 22.06 -29.92 -1.77
CA THR A 493 22.88 -30.81 -0.94
C THR A 493 22.87 -32.26 -1.43
N PHE A 494 21.81 -32.69 -2.12
CA PHE A 494 21.68 -34.05 -2.63
C PHE A 494 22.72 -34.32 -3.74
N LEU A 495 23.66 -35.23 -3.48
CA LEU A 495 24.71 -35.62 -4.43
C LEU A 495 24.15 -36.37 -5.66
N GLU A 496 23.05 -37.11 -5.50
CA GLU A 496 22.36 -37.85 -6.57
C GLU A 496 20.89 -37.41 -6.68
N ILE A 497 20.64 -36.21 -7.22
CA ILE A 497 19.27 -35.72 -7.40
C ILE A 497 18.45 -36.58 -8.38
N GLU A 498 19.12 -37.31 -9.27
CA GLU A 498 18.51 -38.19 -10.28
C GLU A 498 17.80 -39.39 -9.66
N SER A 499 18.27 -39.90 -8.51
CA SER A 499 17.66 -41.04 -7.81
C SER A 499 16.56 -40.61 -6.84
N ALA A 500 16.58 -39.35 -6.40
CA ALA A 500 15.61 -38.79 -5.46
C ALA A 500 14.15 -38.84 -5.97
N MET A 501 13.22 -38.95 -5.03
CA MET A 501 11.78 -38.82 -5.26
C MET A 501 11.24 -37.52 -4.66
N PRO A 502 10.14 -36.95 -5.18
CA PRO A 502 9.54 -35.73 -4.62
C PRO A 502 9.26 -35.80 -3.11
N GLN A 503 8.86 -36.96 -2.59
CA GLN A 503 8.60 -37.14 -1.15
C GLN A 503 9.84 -36.96 -0.26
N ASP A 504 11.05 -37.22 -0.77
CA ASP A 504 12.29 -37.14 0.01
C ASP A 504 12.71 -35.68 0.25
N LEU A 505 12.30 -34.80 -0.68
CA LEU A 505 12.56 -33.36 -0.62
C LEU A 505 11.58 -32.65 0.30
N ILE A 506 10.32 -33.09 0.34
CA ILE A 506 9.24 -32.43 1.08
C ILE A 506 9.25 -32.79 2.56
N ASN A 507 9.02 -31.78 3.42
CA ASN A 507 8.74 -31.97 4.83
C ASN A 507 7.44 -31.27 5.20
N ALA A 508 6.45 -32.02 5.69
CA ALA A 508 5.14 -31.51 6.07
C ALA A 508 5.12 -30.73 7.41
N LYS A 509 6.19 -30.85 8.23
CA LYS A 509 6.24 -30.29 9.58
C LYS A 509 6.11 -28.76 9.62
N PRO A 510 6.81 -27.95 8.79
CA PRO A 510 6.69 -26.49 8.82
C PRO A 510 5.27 -25.97 8.60
N ILE A 511 4.52 -26.62 7.68
CA ILE A 511 3.14 -26.25 7.35
C ILE A 511 2.20 -26.63 8.49
N THR A 512 2.31 -27.88 8.96
CA THR A 512 1.48 -28.39 10.06
C THR A 512 1.70 -27.58 11.34
N THR A 513 2.94 -27.22 11.67
CA THR A 513 3.26 -26.35 12.81
C THR A 513 2.65 -24.97 12.65
N SER A 514 2.80 -24.32 11.49
CA SER A 514 2.23 -22.97 11.28
C SER A 514 0.71 -22.93 11.44
N LEU A 515 0.00 -23.96 10.95
CA LEU A 515 -1.45 -24.07 11.11
C LEU A 515 -1.84 -24.40 12.55
N LYS A 516 -1.17 -25.35 13.21
CA LYS A 516 -1.43 -25.70 14.61
C LYS A 516 -1.20 -24.50 15.54
N ASP A 517 -0.11 -23.77 15.34
CA ASP A 517 0.21 -22.57 16.12
C ASP A 517 -0.90 -21.52 15.95
N PHE A 518 -1.38 -21.28 14.73
CA PHE A 518 -2.48 -20.36 14.49
C PHE A 518 -3.77 -20.78 15.21
N PHE A 519 -4.22 -22.03 15.06
CA PHE A 519 -5.47 -22.45 15.68
C PHE A 519 -5.38 -22.58 17.20
N ALA A 520 -4.20 -22.92 17.75
CA ALA A 520 -4.02 -23.08 19.20
C ALA A 520 -3.74 -21.76 19.93
N THR A 521 -2.86 -20.92 19.38
CA THR A 521 -2.27 -19.78 20.12
C THR A 521 -2.71 -18.40 19.63
N SER A 522 -3.29 -18.30 18.42
CA SER A 522 -3.69 -17.00 17.86
C SER A 522 -4.78 -16.34 18.70
N GLN A 523 -4.66 -15.03 18.90
CA GLN A 523 -5.70 -14.19 19.51
C GLN A 523 -7.03 -14.21 18.74
N LEU A 524 -6.97 -14.54 17.45
CA LEU A 524 -8.14 -14.63 16.57
C LEU A 524 -8.85 -15.98 16.64
N SER A 525 -8.15 -17.04 17.07
CA SER A 525 -8.74 -18.37 17.30
C SER A 525 -9.14 -18.46 18.76
N GLN A 526 -10.44 -18.30 19.06
CA GLN A 526 -10.96 -18.21 20.42
C GLN A 526 -11.79 -19.45 20.77
N PHE A 527 -11.89 -19.77 22.06
CA PHE A 527 -12.87 -20.74 22.52
C PHE A 527 -14.28 -20.23 22.21
N MET A 528 -15.13 -21.11 21.71
CA MET A 528 -16.48 -20.73 21.35
C MET A 528 -17.32 -20.41 22.58
N ASP A 529 -18.05 -19.29 22.54
CA ASP A 529 -19.01 -18.93 23.59
C ASP A 529 -20.28 -19.77 23.42
N GLN A 530 -20.46 -20.79 24.25
CA GLN A 530 -21.54 -21.79 24.15
C GLN A 530 -22.64 -21.60 25.23
N THR A 531 -22.79 -20.41 25.78
CA THR A 531 -23.79 -20.13 26.83
C THR A 531 -25.22 -20.22 26.31
N ASN A 532 -25.46 -19.74 25.09
CA ASN A 532 -26.75 -19.82 24.39
C ASN A 532 -26.55 -19.64 22.87
N PRO A 533 -27.55 -19.98 22.04
CA PRO A 533 -27.42 -19.88 20.58
C PRO A 533 -27.15 -18.46 20.05
N LEU A 534 -27.60 -17.42 20.75
CA LEU A 534 -27.34 -16.03 20.35
C LEU A 534 -25.86 -15.69 20.53
N SER A 535 -25.28 -16.04 21.67
CA SER A 535 -23.84 -15.87 21.94
C SER A 535 -22.98 -16.57 20.90
N GLU A 536 -23.37 -17.77 20.47
CA GLU A 536 -22.66 -18.49 19.40
C GLU A 536 -22.68 -17.74 18.07
N ILE A 537 -23.86 -17.25 17.66
CA ILE A 537 -24.03 -16.53 16.39
C ILE A 537 -23.29 -15.20 16.43
N THR A 538 -23.43 -14.42 17.51
CA THR A 538 -22.71 -13.17 17.71
C THR A 538 -21.20 -13.37 17.64
N HIS A 539 -20.67 -14.41 18.31
CA HIS A 539 -19.23 -14.67 18.30
C HIS A 539 -18.70 -14.95 16.88
N LYS A 540 -19.42 -15.75 16.09
CA LYS A 540 -19.03 -16.07 14.68
C LYS A 540 -19.04 -14.85 13.75
N ARG A 541 -19.84 -13.83 14.09
CA ARG A 541 -20.01 -12.58 13.35
C ARG A 541 -19.16 -11.42 13.87
N ARG A 542 -18.38 -11.68 14.91
CA ARG A 542 -17.49 -10.70 15.51
C ARG A 542 -16.38 -10.28 14.53
N VAL A 543 -16.03 -9.01 14.61
CA VAL A 543 -14.91 -8.39 13.90
C VAL A 543 -14.00 -7.76 14.95
N SER A 544 -12.71 -8.06 14.87
CA SER A 544 -11.70 -7.61 15.82
C SER A 544 -10.65 -6.77 15.11
N ALA A 545 -10.36 -5.57 15.63
CA ALA A 545 -9.22 -4.76 15.19
C ALA A 545 -7.88 -5.27 15.77
N LEU A 546 -7.93 -6.23 16.70
CA LEU A 546 -6.76 -6.81 17.36
C LEU A 546 -6.12 -7.94 16.52
N GLY A 547 -4.92 -8.36 16.92
CA GLY A 547 -4.21 -9.48 16.32
C GLY A 547 -3.08 -9.08 15.37
N PRO A 548 -2.46 -10.05 14.67
CA PRO A 548 -1.28 -9.82 13.84
C PRO A 548 -1.59 -8.86 12.69
N GLY A 549 -0.81 -7.78 12.57
CA GLY A 549 -1.04 -6.72 11.57
C GLY A 549 -2.19 -5.75 11.89
N GLY A 550 -2.89 -5.96 13.00
CA GLY A 550 -3.89 -5.05 13.54
C GLY A 550 -3.31 -4.11 14.60
N LEU A 551 -4.18 -3.63 15.49
CA LEU A 551 -3.83 -2.76 16.61
C LEU A 551 -3.59 -3.58 17.88
N THR A 552 -2.82 -3.02 18.80
CA THR A 552 -2.76 -3.51 20.20
C THR A 552 -3.61 -2.60 21.07
N ARG A 553 -4.01 -3.09 22.25
CA ARG A 553 -4.89 -2.36 23.17
C ARG A 553 -4.27 -1.04 23.62
N GLU A 554 -2.95 -1.04 23.82
CA GLU A 554 -2.16 0.09 24.32
C GLU A 554 -1.92 1.15 23.24
N ARG A 555 -1.88 0.72 21.96
CA ARG A 555 -1.68 1.61 20.81
C ARG A 555 -2.99 2.19 20.25
N ALA A 556 -4.11 1.59 20.60
CA ALA A 556 -5.42 2.03 20.12
C ALA A 556 -5.87 3.29 20.86
N GLY A 557 -5.74 4.43 20.18
CA GLY A 557 -6.25 5.72 20.66
C GLY A 557 -7.78 5.83 20.64
N PHE A 558 -8.26 7.00 21.06
CA PHE A 558 -9.70 7.32 21.09
C PHE A 558 -10.36 7.23 19.70
N GLU A 559 -9.72 7.80 18.67
CA GLU A 559 -10.28 7.92 17.32
C GLU A 559 -10.70 6.56 16.73
N VAL A 560 -9.88 5.53 16.92
CA VAL A 560 -10.16 4.17 16.42
C VAL A 560 -11.28 3.47 17.21
N ARG A 561 -11.53 3.86 18.46
CA ARG A 561 -12.55 3.26 19.31
C ARG A 561 -13.93 3.89 19.12
N ASP A 562 -13.96 5.08 18.55
CA ASP A 562 -15.19 5.85 18.35
C ASP A 562 -16.05 5.27 17.21
N VAL A 563 -17.31 5.66 17.19
CA VAL A 563 -18.25 5.25 16.15
C VAL A 563 -18.10 6.18 14.94
N HIS A 564 -17.59 5.63 13.85
CA HIS A 564 -17.48 6.38 12.60
C HIS A 564 -18.82 6.35 11.82
N PRO A 565 -19.23 7.43 11.13
CA PRO A 565 -20.47 7.47 10.33
C PRO A 565 -20.62 6.31 9.34
N THR A 566 -19.51 5.88 8.73
CA THR A 566 -19.53 4.76 7.76
C THR A 566 -19.83 3.39 8.37
N HIS A 567 -19.85 3.26 9.70
CA HIS A 567 -20.35 2.06 10.38
C HIS A 567 -21.83 1.81 10.09
N TYR A 568 -22.60 2.83 9.67
CA TYR A 568 -24.02 2.71 9.38
C TYR A 568 -24.33 1.54 8.44
N GLY A 569 -25.19 0.62 8.89
CA GLY A 569 -25.60 -0.56 8.13
C GLY A 569 -24.51 -1.64 7.96
N ARG A 570 -23.28 -1.42 8.45
CA ARG A 570 -22.10 -2.29 8.26
C ARG A 570 -21.63 -2.93 9.55
N ILE A 571 -21.43 -2.11 10.58
CA ILE A 571 -20.98 -2.52 11.91
C ILE A 571 -22.03 -2.05 12.91
N CYS A 572 -22.39 -2.90 13.87
CA CYS A 572 -23.30 -2.52 14.94
C CYS A 572 -22.61 -1.48 15.85
N PRO A 573 -23.16 -0.26 16.01
CA PRO A 573 -22.56 0.76 16.86
C PRO A 573 -22.76 0.49 18.36
N ILE A 574 -23.64 -0.45 18.71
CA ILE A 574 -24.05 -0.75 20.08
C ILE A 574 -23.33 -2.01 20.61
N GLU A 575 -23.20 -3.03 19.77
CA GLU A 575 -22.67 -4.33 20.19
C GLU A 575 -21.13 -4.34 20.17
N THR A 576 -20.56 -3.90 21.30
CA THR A 576 -19.12 -3.95 21.62
C THR A 576 -18.97 -4.34 23.10
N PRO A 577 -17.94 -5.12 23.49
CA PRO A 577 -17.65 -5.32 24.90
C PRO A 577 -17.27 -4.00 25.56
N GLU A 578 -17.74 -3.79 26.79
CA GLU A 578 -17.31 -2.68 27.63
C GLU A 578 -15.86 -2.90 28.14
N GLY A 579 -15.25 -1.84 28.67
CA GLY A 579 -13.91 -1.90 29.26
C GLY A 579 -12.77 -1.82 28.23
N PRO A 580 -11.65 -2.53 28.42
CA PRO A 580 -10.43 -2.30 27.63
C PRO A 580 -10.56 -2.55 26.12
N ASN A 581 -11.55 -3.36 25.70
CA ASN A 581 -11.78 -3.74 24.31
C ASN A 581 -12.87 -2.91 23.61
N ILE A 582 -13.43 -1.89 24.27
CA ILE A 582 -14.47 -1.03 23.68
C ILE A 582 -14.01 -0.45 22.34
N GLY A 583 -14.86 -0.58 21.31
CA GLY A 583 -14.60 -0.11 19.95
C GLY A 583 -13.58 -0.94 19.15
N LEU A 584 -12.84 -1.85 19.79
CA LEU A 584 -11.85 -2.71 19.11
C LEU A 584 -12.44 -4.05 18.69
N ILE A 585 -13.56 -4.43 19.30
CA ILE A 585 -14.32 -5.62 18.96
C ILE A 585 -15.74 -5.17 18.66
N ASN A 586 -16.20 -5.41 17.44
CA ASN A 586 -17.55 -5.07 17.03
C ASN A 586 -18.25 -6.28 16.40
N SER A 587 -19.54 -6.12 16.16
CA SER A 587 -20.40 -7.12 15.51
C SER A 587 -20.81 -6.64 14.12
N LEU A 588 -20.82 -7.55 13.14
CA LEU A 588 -21.34 -7.26 11.80
C LEU A 588 -22.84 -6.95 11.86
N ALA A 589 -23.27 -5.92 11.13
CA ALA A 589 -24.69 -5.59 11.01
C ALA A 589 -25.48 -6.70 10.31
N THR A 590 -26.80 -6.79 10.55
CA THR A 590 -27.65 -7.91 10.10
C THR A 590 -27.59 -8.18 8.60
N TYR A 591 -27.64 -7.13 7.78
CA TYR A 591 -27.75 -7.25 6.33
C TYR A 591 -26.44 -7.02 5.58
N CYS A 592 -25.34 -6.74 6.30
CA CYS A 592 -24.09 -6.43 5.64
C CYS A 592 -23.49 -7.68 4.99
N ARG A 593 -22.70 -7.46 3.95
CA ARG A 593 -21.89 -8.50 3.30
C ARG A 593 -20.44 -8.06 3.22
N VAL A 594 -19.54 -9.02 3.11
CA VAL A 594 -18.13 -8.75 2.82
C VAL A 594 -17.91 -9.06 1.35
N ASN A 595 -17.43 -8.09 0.59
CA ASN A 595 -17.19 -8.26 -0.83
C ASN A 595 -15.89 -9.02 -1.13
N LYS A 596 -15.63 -9.28 -2.42
CA LYS A 596 -14.43 -10.01 -2.86
C LYS A 596 -13.11 -9.37 -2.45
N PHE A 597 -13.12 -8.05 -2.18
CA PHE A 597 -11.96 -7.28 -1.75
C PHE A 597 -11.90 -7.11 -0.22
N GLY A 598 -12.83 -7.71 0.53
CA GLY A 598 -12.90 -7.64 1.99
C GLY A 598 -13.48 -6.34 2.55
N TYR A 599 -14.08 -5.48 1.74
CA TYR A 599 -14.83 -4.31 2.24
C TYR A 599 -16.23 -4.73 2.68
N ILE A 600 -16.75 -4.05 3.70
CA ILE A 600 -18.11 -4.28 4.20
C ILE A 600 -19.09 -3.45 3.37
N GLU A 601 -20.11 -4.09 2.85
CA GLU A 601 -21.15 -3.48 2.04
C GLU A 601 -22.51 -3.59 2.72
N SER A 602 -23.36 -2.60 2.47
CA SER A 602 -24.74 -2.56 2.97
C SER A 602 -25.72 -2.48 1.82
N PRO A 603 -26.89 -3.16 1.92
CA PRO A 603 -27.89 -3.12 0.87
C PRO A 603 -28.73 -1.83 0.95
N TYR A 604 -28.96 -1.22 -0.21
CA TYR A 604 -29.82 -0.06 -0.41
C TYR A 604 -30.82 -0.33 -1.53
N LYS A 605 -31.96 0.36 -1.49
CA LYS A 605 -32.94 0.36 -2.60
C LYS A 605 -32.62 1.49 -3.56
N LYS A 606 -32.63 1.21 -4.86
CA LYS A 606 -32.39 2.22 -5.88
C LYS A 606 -33.63 3.10 -6.08
N ILE A 607 -33.42 4.40 -6.23
CA ILE A 607 -34.48 5.38 -6.53
C ILE A 607 -34.25 5.90 -7.95
N VAL A 608 -35.27 5.81 -8.80
CA VAL A 608 -35.21 6.32 -10.18
C VAL A 608 -36.38 7.28 -10.38
N ASN A 609 -36.09 8.52 -10.80
CA ASN A 609 -37.10 9.57 -11.05
C ASN A 609 -38.10 9.75 -9.89
N GLY A 610 -37.61 9.72 -8.65
CA GLY A 610 -38.42 9.90 -7.44
C GLY A 610 -39.24 8.67 -6.99
N LYS A 611 -39.16 7.53 -7.70
CA LYS A 611 -39.83 6.28 -7.31
C LYS A 611 -38.84 5.28 -6.73
N VAL A 612 -39.19 4.70 -5.58
CA VAL A 612 -38.41 3.63 -4.94
C VAL A 612 -38.62 2.33 -5.71
N THR A 613 -37.55 1.71 -6.18
CA THR A 613 -37.58 0.43 -6.89
C THR A 613 -37.41 -0.75 -5.92
N SER A 614 -37.69 -1.97 -6.39
CA SER A 614 -37.41 -3.21 -5.65
C SER A 614 -35.98 -3.72 -5.85
N GLU A 615 -35.17 -3.07 -6.69
CA GLU A 615 -33.79 -3.44 -6.95
C GLU A 615 -32.93 -3.10 -5.72
N ILE A 616 -32.18 -4.09 -5.24
CA ILE A 616 -31.28 -3.96 -4.09
C ILE A 616 -29.85 -3.91 -4.60
N GLN A 617 -29.15 -2.82 -4.27
CA GLN A 617 -27.75 -2.63 -4.59
C GLN A 617 -26.94 -2.61 -3.30
N TYR A 618 -25.88 -3.42 -3.25
CA TYR A 618 -24.91 -3.40 -2.15
C TYR A 618 -23.87 -2.31 -2.44
N LEU A 619 -23.65 -1.42 -1.48
CA LEU A 619 -22.71 -0.31 -1.61
C LEU A 619 -21.62 -0.42 -0.54
N SER A 620 -20.37 -0.31 -0.96
CA SER A 620 -19.24 -0.10 -0.06
C SER A 620 -19.25 1.31 0.52
N ALA A 621 -18.46 1.56 1.58
CA ALA A 621 -18.38 2.88 2.20
C ALA A 621 -17.90 3.96 1.21
N ILE A 622 -17.02 3.61 0.28
CA ILE A 622 -16.47 4.53 -0.74
C ILE A 622 -17.53 4.87 -1.81
N GLU A 623 -18.35 3.89 -2.17
CA GLU A 623 -19.41 4.10 -3.17
C GLU A 623 -20.57 4.89 -2.57
N GLU A 624 -20.87 4.67 -1.29
CA GLU A 624 -21.93 5.38 -0.56
C GLU A 624 -21.76 6.89 -0.60
N GLU A 625 -20.54 7.41 -0.44
CA GLU A 625 -20.25 8.85 -0.46
C GLU A 625 -20.63 9.56 -1.77
N LYS A 626 -20.73 8.81 -2.88
CA LYS A 626 -21.11 9.37 -4.18
C LYS A 626 -22.61 9.61 -4.32
N TYR A 627 -23.42 9.07 -3.42
CA TYR A 627 -24.88 9.11 -3.50
C TYR A 627 -25.48 9.84 -2.29
N THR A 628 -26.63 10.48 -2.50
CA THR A 628 -27.45 11.00 -1.41
C THR A 628 -28.43 9.94 -0.95
N LEU A 629 -28.36 9.56 0.33
CA LEU A 629 -29.20 8.51 0.91
C LEU A 629 -30.43 9.09 1.61
N ALA A 630 -31.59 8.50 1.34
CA ALA A 630 -32.83 8.79 2.06
C ALA A 630 -32.98 7.87 3.29
N LYS A 631 -33.59 8.39 4.36
CA LYS A 631 -34.05 7.58 5.49
C LYS A 631 -35.38 6.92 5.16
N ALA A 632 -35.57 5.69 5.63
CA ALA A 632 -36.79 4.91 5.44
C ALA A 632 -37.92 5.36 6.38
#